data_AF-A0A8E7PGW5-F1
#
_entry.id   AF-A0A8E7PGW5-F1
#
_cell.length_a   1.000
_cell.length_b   1.000
_cell.length_c   1.000
_cell.angle_alpha   90.00
_cell.angle_beta   90.00
_cell.angle_gamma   90.00
#
_symmetry.space_group_name_H-M   'P 1'
#
loop_
_entity.id
_entity.type
_entity.pdbx_description
1 polymer ?
#
loop_
_entity_poly.entity_id
_entity_poly.type
_entity_poly.pdbx_seq_one_letter_code
_entity_poly.pdbx_strand_id
1 'polypeptide(L)'
;MNKIKSVNLYRHLQNIVLFLLFICFTLIIWLIINFNPTNQGYSVFIEFTNAYGIREGTSLRMRGINIGYVKRIKMNLNSILVMVNIESKHIMIPKNSIIETNQTGLLNEAVIDIVPLEFLSMKDMEKSNVFSKHCNVSNIVCHLNYLQGERGLNYDDLIRAATRISQRFDDPVFFNTFYLFLQNSIEISDEIINMTINSSHLISILHQVVKKILRING
;
A
#
# COMPACT_ATOMS: atom_id res chain seq x y z
N MET A 1 82.01 21.63 -25.72
CA MET A 1 81.71 20.70 -24.61
C MET A 1 80.32 20.91 -23.96
N ASN A 2 79.34 21.54 -24.63
CA ASN A 2 78.04 21.91 -24.02
C ASN A 2 76.81 21.11 -24.51
N LYS A 3 76.93 20.30 -25.58
CA LYS A 3 75.78 19.55 -26.14
C LYS A 3 75.37 18.31 -25.33
N ILE A 4 76.27 17.74 -24.52
CA ILE A 4 75.99 16.50 -23.76
C ILE A 4 75.19 16.79 -22.47
N LYS A 5 75.42 17.96 -21.83
CA LYS A 5 74.66 18.39 -20.65
C LYS A 5 73.20 18.76 -20.95
N SER A 6 72.90 19.29 -22.14
CA SER A 6 71.53 19.68 -22.52
C SER A 6 70.61 18.48 -22.78
N VAL A 7 71.15 17.37 -23.28
CA VAL A 7 70.37 16.15 -23.56
C VAL A 7 69.91 15.48 -22.26
N ASN A 8 70.77 15.39 -21.24
CA ASN A 8 70.38 14.86 -19.94
C ASN A 8 69.37 15.77 -19.23
N LEU A 9 69.51 17.09 -19.33
CA LEU A 9 68.55 18.04 -18.76
C LEU A 9 67.16 17.92 -19.40
N TYR A 10 67.09 17.77 -20.73
CA TYR A 10 65.83 17.56 -21.44
C TYR A 10 65.17 16.23 -21.05
N ARG A 11 65.95 15.17 -20.86
CA ARG A 11 65.44 13.87 -20.40
C ARG A 11 64.86 13.93 -18.98
N HIS A 12 65.47 14.70 -18.07
CA HIS A 12 64.91 14.93 -16.74
C HIS A 12 63.62 15.74 -16.78
N LEU A 13 63.53 16.77 -17.63
CA LEU A 13 62.30 17.54 -17.84
C LEU A 13 61.18 16.68 -18.44
N GLN A 14 61.48 15.83 -19.41
CA GLN A 14 60.49 14.89 -19.98
C GLN A 14 59.93 13.93 -18.93
N ASN A 15 60.78 13.37 -18.07
CA ASN A 15 60.33 12.47 -17.00
C ASN A 15 59.45 13.19 -15.96
N ILE A 16 59.78 14.45 -15.63
CA ILE A 16 58.96 15.27 -14.73
C ILE A 16 57.58 15.53 -15.35
N VAL A 17 57.53 15.86 -16.64
CA VAL A 17 56.27 16.08 -17.37
C VAL A 17 55.42 14.80 -17.39
N LEU A 18 56.02 13.64 -17.69
CA LEU A 18 55.32 12.35 -17.71
C LEU A 18 54.74 12.00 -16.33
N PHE A 19 55.51 12.25 -15.26
CA PHE A 19 55.08 12.00 -13.90
C PHE A 19 53.92 12.92 -13.48
N LEU A 20 53.98 14.21 -13.84
CA LEU A 20 52.89 15.16 -13.64
C LEU A 20 51.61 14.74 -14.38
N LEU A 21 51.76 14.24 -15.61
CA LEU A 21 50.65 13.75 -16.42
C LEU A 21 50.01 12.51 -15.79
N PHE A 22 50.82 11.60 -15.25
CA PHE A 22 50.34 10.43 -14.52
C PHE A 22 49.58 10.81 -13.24
N ILE A 23 50.09 11.76 -12.46
CA ILE A 23 49.41 12.28 -11.26
C ILE A 23 48.07 12.94 -11.63
N CYS A 24 48.06 13.73 -12.70
CA CYS A 24 46.84 14.40 -13.16
C CYS A 24 45.80 13.38 -13.63
N PHE A 25 46.23 12.34 -14.34
CA PHE A 25 45.36 11.24 -14.78
C PHE A 25 44.75 10.47 -13.62
N THR A 26 45.53 10.13 -12.59
CA THR A 26 45.00 9.45 -11.39
C THR A 26 44.05 10.35 -10.59
N LEU A 27 44.32 11.66 -10.49
CA LEU A 27 43.41 12.63 -9.91
C LEU A 27 42.08 12.73 -10.66
N ILE A 28 42.12 12.75 -12.00
CA ILE A 28 40.92 12.81 -12.84
C ILE A 28 40.08 11.54 -12.67
N ILE A 29 40.71 10.36 -12.66
CA ILE A 29 39.99 9.09 -12.42
C ILE A 29 39.36 9.08 -11.03
N TRP A 30 40.10 9.51 -10.01
CA TRP A 30 39.58 9.59 -8.65
C TRP A 30 38.38 10.56 -8.56
N LEU A 31 38.47 11.70 -9.23
CA LEU A 31 37.36 12.65 -9.33
C LEU A 31 36.15 12.05 -10.02
N ILE A 32 36.30 11.35 -11.16
CA ILE A 32 35.19 10.74 -11.89
C ILE A 32 34.51 9.65 -11.06
N ILE A 33 35.28 8.79 -10.38
CA ILE A 33 34.72 7.72 -9.54
C ILE A 33 33.96 8.31 -8.34
N ASN A 34 34.46 9.41 -7.77
CA ASN A 34 33.81 10.06 -6.63
C ASN A 34 32.70 11.03 -7.06
N PHE A 35 32.61 11.36 -8.35
CA PHE A 35 31.53 12.15 -8.92
C PHE A 35 30.30 11.26 -9.13
N ASN A 36 29.66 10.89 -8.03
CA ASN A 36 28.27 10.47 -8.09
C ASN A 36 27.43 11.73 -8.20
N PRO A 37 26.83 12.07 -9.36
CA PRO A 37 25.72 12.98 -9.36
C PRO A 37 24.65 12.29 -8.52
N THR A 38 24.55 12.67 -7.25
CA THR A 38 23.41 12.27 -6.45
C THR A 38 22.22 12.78 -7.23
N ASN A 39 21.44 11.85 -7.81
CA ASN A 39 20.12 12.20 -8.29
C ASN A 39 19.47 12.87 -7.09
N GLN A 40 19.28 14.19 -7.19
CA GLN A 40 18.78 14.98 -6.09
C GLN A 40 17.33 14.56 -5.89
N GLY A 41 17.16 13.57 -5.02
CA GLY A 41 15.89 13.17 -4.48
C GLY A 41 15.32 14.27 -3.60
N TYR A 42 14.05 14.13 -3.26
CA TYR A 42 13.38 15.03 -2.34
C TYR A 42 12.78 14.24 -1.19
N SER A 43 12.73 14.86 -0.03
CA SER A 43 12.10 14.28 1.15
C SER A 43 10.70 14.82 1.37
N VAL A 44 9.84 14.01 1.97
CA VAL A 44 8.44 14.31 2.32
C VAL A 44 8.18 13.76 3.72
N PHE A 45 7.32 14.42 4.49
CA PHE A 45 6.86 13.95 5.78
C PHE A 45 5.48 13.30 5.64
N ILE A 46 5.33 12.11 6.19
CA ILE A 46 4.08 11.37 6.21
C ILE A 46 3.74 11.04 7.65
N GLU A 47 2.57 11.46 8.13
CA GLU A 47 2.08 11.10 9.45
C GLU A 47 1.14 9.90 9.39
N PHE A 48 1.39 8.91 10.23
CA PHE A 48 0.52 7.76 10.42
C PHE A 48 0.03 7.68 11.86
N THR A 49 -1.15 7.11 12.09
CA THR A 49 -1.64 6.80 13.44
C THR A 49 -0.95 5.57 14.04
N ASN A 50 -0.46 4.66 13.19
CA ASN A 50 0.28 3.46 13.58
C ASN A 50 1.26 3.05 12.47
N ALA A 51 2.44 2.54 12.85
CA ALA A 51 3.54 2.25 11.93
C ALA A 51 3.49 0.85 11.31
N TYR A 52 2.70 -0.10 11.84
CA TYR A 52 2.54 -1.46 11.29
C TYR A 52 3.84 -2.14 10.79
N GLY A 53 4.94 -1.97 11.53
CA GLY A 53 6.24 -2.58 11.21
C GLY A 53 7.14 -1.78 10.26
N ILE A 54 6.78 -0.55 9.90
CA ILE A 54 7.67 0.37 9.18
C ILE A 54 8.94 0.62 9.99
N ARG A 55 10.09 0.59 9.31
CA ARG A 55 11.42 0.86 9.86
C ARG A 55 12.21 1.76 8.90
N GLU A 56 13.31 2.32 9.38
CA GLU A 56 14.26 2.99 8.50
C GLU A 56 14.73 2.01 7.40
N GLY A 57 14.73 2.47 6.15
CA GLY A 57 14.99 1.63 4.97
C GLY A 57 13.76 0.90 4.41
N THR A 58 12.57 0.99 5.04
CA THR A 58 11.33 0.47 4.44
C THR A 58 11.10 1.08 3.05
N SER A 59 10.78 0.23 2.07
CA SER A 59 10.55 0.64 0.67
C SER A 59 9.31 1.52 0.54
N LEU A 60 9.44 2.57 -0.27
CA LEU A 60 8.35 3.42 -0.70
C LEU A 60 8.01 3.06 -2.15
N ARG A 61 6.79 2.63 -2.42
CA ARG A 61 6.35 2.21 -3.74
C ARG A 61 5.28 3.12 -4.30
N MET A 62 5.27 3.27 -5.61
CA MET A 62 4.18 3.90 -6.34
C MET A 62 3.85 3.01 -7.53
N ARG A 63 2.59 2.59 -7.65
CA ARG A 63 2.12 1.65 -8.69
C ARG A 63 2.96 0.35 -8.75
N GLY A 64 3.38 -0.16 -7.58
CA GLY A 64 4.18 -1.38 -7.46
C GLY A 64 5.69 -1.23 -7.73
N ILE A 65 6.17 -0.04 -8.12
CA ILE A 65 7.59 0.23 -8.37
C ILE A 65 8.20 0.94 -7.15
N ASN A 66 9.37 0.49 -6.70
CA ASN A 66 10.13 1.19 -5.66
C ASN A 66 10.61 2.55 -6.16
N ILE A 67 10.24 3.63 -5.46
CA ILE A 67 10.60 5.01 -5.80
C ILE A 67 11.43 5.69 -4.71
N GLY A 68 11.64 5.02 -3.58
CA GLY A 68 12.25 5.63 -2.42
C GLY A 68 12.29 4.73 -1.20
N TYR A 69 12.61 5.34 -0.07
CA TYR A 69 12.71 4.64 1.20
C TYR A 69 12.43 5.55 2.38
N VAL A 70 12.11 4.94 3.52
CA VAL A 70 11.96 5.63 4.80
C VAL A 70 13.35 6.04 5.31
N LYS A 71 13.57 7.35 5.45
CA LYS A 71 14.84 7.91 5.89
C LYS A 71 14.93 8.01 7.40
N ARG A 72 13.86 8.45 8.08
CA ARG A 72 13.77 8.55 9.55
C ARG A 72 12.35 8.39 10.03
N ILE A 73 12.20 7.95 11.27
CA ILE A 73 10.92 7.83 11.96
C ILE A 73 11.00 8.56 13.30
N LYS A 74 9.95 9.31 13.64
CA LYS A 74 9.77 9.93 14.94
C LYS A 74 8.39 9.60 15.49
N MET A 75 8.35 9.04 16.68
CA MET A 75 7.11 8.79 17.40
C MET A 75 6.69 10.03 18.18
N ASN A 76 5.42 10.41 18.06
CA ASN A 76 4.73 11.39 18.88
C ASN A 76 3.70 10.66 19.77
N LEU A 77 3.00 11.39 20.65
CA LEU A 77 2.06 10.79 21.60
C LEU A 77 0.93 9.98 20.94
N ASN A 78 0.36 10.50 19.85
CA ASN A 78 -0.82 9.91 19.18
C ASN A 78 -0.56 9.58 17.70
N SER A 79 0.67 9.79 17.23
CA SER A 79 1.02 9.68 15.81
C SER A 79 2.49 9.35 15.61
N ILE A 80 2.83 8.95 14.40
CA ILE A 80 4.18 8.61 13.99
C ILE A 80 4.48 9.41 12.73
N LEU A 81 5.49 10.28 12.83
CA LEU A 81 5.96 11.10 11.74
C LEU A 81 7.13 10.40 11.04
N VAL A 82 6.94 10.08 9.77
CA VAL A 82 7.90 9.39 8.93
C VAL A 82 8.46 10.36 7.90
N MET A 83 9.77 10.52 7.86
CA MET A 83 10.45 11.23 6.77
C MET A 83 10.86 10.22 5.72
N VAL A 84 10.28 10.31 4.53
CA VAL A 84 10.63 9.47 3.38
C VAL A 84 11.54 10.24 2.43
N ASN A 85 12.37 9.51 1.68
CA ASN A 85 13.19 10.04 0.60
C ASN A 85 12.77 9.41 -0.74
N ILE A 86 12.34 10.24 -1.68
CA ILE A 86 12.09 9.87 -3.07
C ILE A 86 13.40 10.02 -3.83
N GLU A 87 13.80 8.99 -4.57
CA GLU A 87 15.15 8.89 -5.16
C GLU A 87 15.45 9.93 -6.26
N SER A 88 14.42 10.45 -6.91
CA SER A 88 14.58 11.37 -8.04
C SER A 88 13.52 12.47 -8.03
N LYS A 89 13.95 13.71 -8.29
CA LYS A 89 13.08 14.86 -8.55
C LYS A 89 12.13 14.68 -9.74
N HIS A 90 12.41 13.73 -10.63
CA HIS A 90 11.55 13.42 -11.78
C HIS A 90 10.37 12.53 -11.42
N ILE A 91 10.38 11.92 -10.23
CA ILE A 91 9.26 11.14 -9.70
C ILE A 91 8.28 12.11 -9.06
N MET A 92 7.25 12.49 -9.81
CA MET A 92 6.22 13.41 -9.34
C MET A 92 5.05 12.63 -8.74
N ILE A 93 4.77 12.88 -7.47
CA ILE A 93 3.62 12.31 -6.77
C ILE A 93 2.47 13.33 -6.85
N PRO A 94 1.29 12.98 -7.41
CA PRO A 94 0.13 13.86 -7.39
C PRO A 94 -0.33 14.13 -5.97
N LYS A 95 -0.82 15.35 -5.69
CA LYS A 95 -1.37 15.69 -4.37
C LYS A 95 -2.57 14.83 -4.01
N ASN A 96 -3.40 14.49 -5.00
CA ASN A 96 -4.50 13.55 -4.81
C ASN A 96 -3.99 12.10 -4.91
N SER A 97 -3.23 11.68 -3.90
CA SER A 97 -2.76 10.30 -3.76
C SER A 97 -3.10 9.80 -2.36
N ILE A 98 -3.54 8.55 -2.27
CA ILE A 98 -3.68 7.84 -1.00
C ILE A 98 -2.31 7.26 -0.64
N ILE A 99 -1.93 7.38 0.63
CA ILE A 99 -0.66 6.89 1.13
C ILE A 99 -0.98 5.87 2.21
N GLU A 100 -0.62 4.62 1.99
CA GLU A 100 -1.01 3.53 2.87
C GLU A 100 0.21 2.76 3.36
N THR A 101 0.15 2.29 4.59
CA THR A 101 1.07 1.28 5.10
C THR A 101 0.51 -0.11 4.76
N ASN A 102 1.19 -0.86 3.92
CA ASN A 102 0.83 -2.23 3.57
C ASN A 102 1.89 -3.21 4.04
N GLN A 103 1.47 -4.45 4.27
CA GLN A 103 2.40 -5.56 4.51
C GLN A 103 2.32 -6.51 3.32
N THR A 104 3.46 -6.75 2.69
CA THR A 104 3.55 -7.61 1.49
C THR A 104 4.41 -8.83 1.74
N GLY A 105 4.11 -9.92 1.04
CA GLY A 105 4.88 -11.16 1.08
C GLY A 105 4.60 -12.03 2.31
N LEU A 106 5.23 -13.22 2.33
CA LEU A 106 5.06 -14.21 3.40
C LEU A 106 5.77 -13.81 4.70
N LEU A 107 6.79 -12.95 4.62
CA LEU A 107 7.65 -12.55 5.74
C LEU A 107 7.22 -11.24 6.41
N ASN A 108 6.01 -10.78 6.12
CA ASN A 108 5.40 -9.60 6.72
C ASN A 108 6.25 -8.32 6.57
N GLU A 109 6.75 -8.08 5.35
CA GLU A 109 7.57 -6.89 5.08
C GLU A 109 6.67 -5.67 4.91
N ALA A 110 6.83 -4.69 5.80
CA ALA A 110 6.13 -3.42 5.72
C ALA A 110 6.65 -2.59 4.53
N VAL A 111 5.72 -1.99 3.81
CA VAL A 111 5.92 -1.14 2.64
C VAL A 111 4.99 0.06 2.76
N ILE A 112 5.43 1.23 2.30
CA ILE A 112 4.54 2.38 2.12
C ILE A 112 4.16 2.44 0.65
N ASP A 113 2.88 2.30 0.35
CA ASP A 113 2.34 2.43 -1.00
C ASP A 113 1.74 3.83 -1.20
N ILE A 114 2.08 4.44 -2.34
CA ILE A 114 1.48 5.66 -2.82
C ILE A 114 0.60 5.30 -4.01
N VAL A 115 -0.69 5.60 -3.90
CA VAL A 115 -1.73 5.30 -4.89
C VAL A 115 -2.30 6.60 -5.42
N PRO A 116 -1.80 7.09 -6.58
CA PRO A 116 -2.38 8.27 -7.21
C PRO A 116 -3.80 8.04 -7.68
N LEU A 117 -4.72 8.94 -7.31
CA LEU A 117 -6.11 8.93 -7.76
C LEU A 117 -6.34 9.76 -9.03
N GLU A 118 -5.32 10.49 -9.46
CA GLU A 118 -5.34 11.31 -10.67
C GLU A 118 -4.07 11.10 -11.51
N PHE A 119 -4.18 11.41 -12.79
CA PHE A 119 -3.05 11.45 -13.71
C PHE A 119 -2.53 12.89 -13.84
N LEU A 120 -1.21 13.06 -13.82
CA LEU A 120 -0.59 14.35 -14.12
C LEU A 120 -0.62 14.60 -15.63
N SER A 121 -0.92 15.85 -16.02
CA SER A 121 -0.82 16.26 -17.41
C SER A 121 0.64 16.59 -17.78
N MET A 122 0.99 16.52 -19.07
CA MET A 122 2.34 16.88 -19.53
C MET A 122 2.72 18.33 -19.17
N LYS A 123 1.73 19.23 -19.07
CA LYS A 123 1.94 20.63 -18.67
C LYS A 123 2.38 20.77 -17.21
N ASP A 124 1.91 19.87 -16.34
CA ASP A 124 2.30 19.83 -14.94
C ASP A 124 3.76 19.37 -14.81
N MET A 125 4.19 18.44 -15.67
CA MET A 125 5.56 17.91 -15.64
C MET A 125 6.60 18.93 -16.11
N GLU A 126 6.29 19.76 -17.11
CA GLU A 126 7.26 20.73 -17.66
C GLU A 126 7.45 21.96 -16.76
N LYS A 127 6.42 22.37 -16.01
CA LYS A 127 6.43 23.59 -15.19
C LYS A 127 6.69 23.34 -13.71
N SER A 128 6.56 22.09 -13.25
CA SER A 128 6.68 21.79 -11.83
C SER A 128 8.12 21.45 -11.45
N ASN A 129 8.60 22.12 -10.40
CA ASN A 129 9.86 21.81 -9.76
C ASN A 129 9.57 21.60 -8.27
N VAL A 130 9.81 20.38 -7.79
CA VAL A 130 9.58 19.96 -6.40
C VAL A 130 10.32 20.81 -5.35
N PHE A 131 11.39 21.49 -5.74
CA PHE A 131 12.18 22.39 -4.88
C PHE A 131 11.83 23.87 -5.04
N SER A 132 10.97 24.24 -5.99
CA SER A 132 10.63 25.63 -6.22
C SER A 132 9.72 26.16 -5.11
N LYS A 133 9.90 27.44 -4.73
CA LYS A 133 9.01 28.12 -3.78
C LYS A 133 7.55 28.19 -4.26
N HIS A 134 7.34 28.13 -5.57
CA HIS A 134 6.01 28.16 -6.19
C HIS A 134 5.39 26.76 -6.37
N CYS A 135 6.05 25.69 -5.90
CA CYS A 135 5.55 24.32 -6.05
C CYS A 135 4.17 24.11 -5.41
N ASN A 136 3.86 24.84 -4.33
CA ASN A 136 2.57 24.73 -3.64
C ASN A 136 1.35 25.00 -4.54
N VAL A 137 1.51 25.74 -5.64
CA VAL A 137 0.42 26.03 -6.60
C VAL A 137 0.14 24.87 -7.55
N SER A 138 1.11 23.98 -7.74
CA SER A 138 0.99 22.82 -8.63
C SER A 138 0.25 21.65 -7.99
N ASN A 139 -0.24 20.70 -8.78
CA ASN A 139 -0.93 19.49 -8.31
C ASN A 139 0.02 18.36 -7.88
N ILE A 140 1.29 18.67 -7.60
CA ILE A 140 2.28 17.69 -7.15
C ILE A 140 2.70 17.93 -5.69
N VAL A 141 3.19 16.87 -5.05
CA VAL A 141 3.79 16.91 -3.72
C VAL A 141 5.18 17.55 -3.82
N CYS A 142 5.43 18.56 -2.99
CA CYS A 142 6.69 19.29 -2.98
C CYS A 142 7.66 18.77 -1.91
N HIS A 143 8.92 19.21 -2.01
CA HIS A 143 9.92 18.91 -1.00
C HIS A 143 9.50 19.44 0.39
N LEU A 144 9.63 18.59 1.40
CA LEU A 144 9.26 18.82 2.80
C LEU A 144 7.77 19.08 3.03
N ASN A 145 6.92 18.73 2.05
CA ASN A 145 5.49 18.71 2.30
C ASN A 145 5.13 17.67 3.37
N TYR A 146 4.03 17.96 4.04
CA TYR A 146 3.42 17.10 5.02
C TYR A 146 2.20 16.42 4.41
N LEU A 147 2.12 15.10 4.54
CA LEU A 147 1.04 14.27 4.03
C LEU A 147 0.46 13.41 5.16
N GLN A 148 -0.83 13.15 5.07
CA GLN A 148 -1.49 12.19 5.96
C GLN A 148 -1.42 10.81 5.32
N GLY A 149 -0.95 9.84 6.09
CA GLY A 149 -0.98 8.43 5.73
C GLY A 149 -2.09 7.68 6.45
N GLU A 150 -2.57 6.63 5.79
CA GLU A 150 -3.62 5.75 6.26
C GLU A 150 -3.11 4.33 6.48
N ARG A 151 -3.89 3.55 7.22
CA ARG A 151 -3.64 2.13 7.39
C ARG A 151 -4.17 1.39 6.15
N GLY A 152 -3.29 0.69 5.46
CA GLY A 152 -3.67 -0.25 4.40
C GLY A 152 -4.01 -1.65 4.92
N LEU A 153 -3.95 -2.64 4.04
CA LEU A 153 -4.29 -4.02 4.36
C LEU A 153 -3.17 -4.72 5.16
N ASN A 154 -3.57 -5.51 6.14
CA ASN A 154 -2.69 -6.33 6.98
C ASN A 154 -3.25 -7.75 7.09
N TYR A 155 -2.43 -8.77 6.83
CA TYR A 155 -2.81 -10.18 6.93
C TYR A 155 -3.24 -10.61 8.34
N ASP A 156 -2.64 -10.04 9.39
CA ASP A 156 -3.00 -10.33 10.78
C ASP A 156 -4.45 -9.94 11.08
N ASP A 157 -5.00 -8.94 10.40
CA ASP A 157 -6.40 -8.58 10.57
C ASP A 157 -7.32 -9.65 10.01
N LEU A 158 -6.97 -10.23 8.85
CA LEU A 158 -7.73 -11.31 8.25
C LEU A 158 -7.68 -12.56 9.13
N ILE A 159 -6.49 -12.96 9.58
CA ILE A 159 -6.31 -14.11 10.48
C ILE A 159 -7.10 -13.88 11.77
N ARG A 160 -6.97 -12.71 12.39
CA ARG A 160 -7.69 -12.37 13.63
C ARG A 160 -9.21 -12.37 13.42
N ALA A 161 -9.70 -11.87 12.29
CA ALA A 161 -11.12 -11.89 11.96
C ALA A 161 -11.62 -13.33 11.78
N ALA A 162 -10.90 -14.16 11.03
CA ALA A 162 -11.24 -15.56 10.81
C ALA A 162 -11.23 -16.36 12.12
N THR A 163 -10.21 -16.20 12.96
CA THR A 163 -10.14 -16.86 14.28
C THR A 163 -11.30 -16.45 15.18
N ARG A 164 -11.65 -15.15 15.24
CA ARG A 164 -12.80 -14.68 16.02
C ARG A 164 -14.13 -15.25 15.53
N ILE A 165 -14.26 -15.46 14.21
CA ILE A 165 -15.44 -16.11 13.63
C ILE A 165 -15.47 -17.57 14.06
N SER A 166 -14.38 -18.33 13.89
CA SER A 166 -14.29 -19.73 14.31
C SER A 166 -14.66 -19.90 15.79
N GLN A 167 -14.09 -19.07 16.66
CA GLN A 167 -14.37 -19.10 18.10
C GLN A 167 -15.84 -18.87 18.45
N ARG A 168 -16.56 -18.08 17.64
CA ARG A 168 -18.02 -17.89 17.83
C ARG A 168 -18.84 -19.08 17.36
N PHE A 169 -18.37 -19.82 16.36
CA PHE A 169 -19.01 -21.06 15.90
C PHE A 169 -18.74 -22.23 16.85
N ASP A 170 -17.61 -22.23 17.55
CA ASP A 170 -17.27 -23.22 18.57
C ASP A 170 -17.93 -22.94 19.94
N ASP A 171 -18.69 -21.86 20.07
CA ASP A 171 -19.40 -21.51 21.31
C ASP A 171 -20.57 -22.49 21.55
N PRO A 172 -20.58 -23.25 22.67
CA PRO A 172 -21.63 -24.22 22.96
C PRO A 172 -23.01 -23.58 23.13
N VAL A 173 -23.08 -22.32 23.59
CA VAL A 173 -24.34 -21.58 23.73
C VAL A 173 -24.90 -21.26 22.35
N PHE A 174 -24.04 -20.81 21.42
CA PHE A 174 -24.45 -20.56 20.04
C PHE A 174 -24.93 -21.85 19.37
N PHE A 175 -24.16 -22.94 19.49
CA PHE A 175 -24.51 -24.22 18.87
C PHE A 175 -25.81 -24.80 19.43
N ASN A 176 -26.01 -24.77 20.76
CA ASN A 176 -27.25 -25.24 21.39
C ASN A 176 -28.46 -24.38 20.97
N THR A 177 -28.30 -23.06 20.91
CA THR A 177 -29.36 -22.14 20.46
C THR A 177 -29.72 -22.40 19.00
N PHE A 178 -28.71 -22.62 18.15
CA PHE A 178 -28.91 -22.95 16.75
C PHE A 178 -29.59 -24.31 16.57
N TYR A 179 -29.21 -25.32 17.35
CA TYR A 179 -29.86 -26.63 17.36
C TYR A 179 -31.35 -26.53 17.76
N LEU A 180 -31.66 -25.79 18.84
CA LEU A 180 -33.04 -25.56 19.27
C LEU A 180 -33.85 -24.82 18.20
N PHE A 181 -33.25 -23.83 17.53
CA PHE A 181 -33.88 -23.14 16.41
C PHE A 181 -34.21 -24.09 15.26
N LEU A 182 -33.28 -24.99 14.90
CA LEU A 182 -33.50 -26.00 13.87
C LEU A 182 -34.61 -26.98 14.28
N GLN A 183 -34.60 -27.46 15.52
CA GLN A 183 -35.64 -28.35 16.04
C GLN A 183 -37.02 -27.70 15.98
N ASN A 184 -37.15 -26.46 16.50
CA ASN A 184 -38.40 -25.71 16.44
C ASN A 184 -38.86 -25.49 15.00
N SER A 185 -37.92 -25.27 14.06
CA SER A 185 -38.24 -25.11 12.63
C SER A 185 -38.78 -26.40 12.01
N ILE A 186 -38.29 -27.56 12.43
CA ILE A 186 -38.82 -28.88 12.02
C ILE A 186 -40.22 -29.08 12.60
N GLU A 187 -40.42 -28.83 13.90
CA GLU A 187 -41.73 -28.97 14.55
C GLU A 187 -42.79 -28.06 13.91
N ILE A 188 -42.44 -26.81 13.60
CA ILE A 188 -43.32 -25.88 12.86
C ILE A 188 -43.65 -26.44 11.46
N SER A 189 -42.67 -27.04 10.78
CA SER A 189 -42.89 -27.63 9.45
C SER A 189 -43.89 -28.79 9.50
N ASP A 190 -43.80 -29.65 10.52
CA ASP A 190 -44.73 -30.75 10.72
C ASP A 190 -46.15 -30.25 11.04
N GLU A 191 -46.26 -29.20 11.86
CA GLU A 191 -47.56 -28.58 12.16
C GLU A 191 -48.20 -27.95 10.91
N ILE A 192 -47.40 -27.34 10.03
CA ILE A 192 -47.86 -26.84 8.72
C ILE A 192 -48.38 -27.99 7.83
N ILE A 193 -47.73 -29.16 7.84
CA ILE A 193 -48.20 -30.34 7.11
C ILE A 193 -49.56 -30.79 7.65
N ASN A 194 -49.70 -30.90 8.97
CA ASN A 194 -50.96 -31.28 9.61
C ASN A 194 -52.08 -30.27 9.29
N MET A 195 -51.78 -28.96 9.34
CA MET A 195 -52.71 -27.90 8.96
C MET A 195 -53.14 -28.03 7.50
N THR A 196 -52.21 -28.37 6.59
CA THR A 196 -52.49 -28.59 5.16
C THR A 196 -53.41 -29.78 4.94
N ILE A 197 -53.17 -30.89 5.64
CA ILE A 197 -54.01 -32.10 5.58
C ILE A 197 -55.42 -31.81 6.09
N ASN A 198 -55.54 -31.15 7.25
CA ASN A 198 -56.85 -30.79 7.83
C ASN A 198 -57.63 -29.83 6.92
N SER A 199 -56.95 -28.86 6.32
CA SER A 199 -57.54 -27.96 5.32
C SER A 199 -58.07 -28.74 4.11
N SER A 200 -57.29 -29.69 3.57
CA SER A 200 -57.72 -30.57 2.48
C SER A 200 -58.97 -31.38 2.84
N HIS A 201 -59.02 -31.94 4.05
CA HIS A 201 -60.19 -32.64 4.55
C HIS A 201 -61.42 -31.74 4.65
N LEU A 202 -61.31 -30.54 5.23
CA LEU A 202 -62.42 -29.58 5.29
C LEU A 202 -62.92 -29.21 3.90
N ILE A 203 -62.02 -28.95 2.95
CA ILE A 203 -62.36 -28.67 1.55
C ILE A 203 -63.12 -29.86 0.94
N SER A 204 -62.67 -31.09 1.20
CA SER A 204 -63.34 -32.30 0.69
C SER A 204 -64.76 -32.47 1.24
N ILE A 205 -64.96 -32.22 2.54
CA ILE A 205 -66.27 -32.29 3.20
C ILE A 205 -67.18 -31.19 2.64
N LEU A 206 -66.67 -29.96 2.52
CA LEU A 206 -67.40 -28.83 1.96
C LEU A 206 -67.83 -29.11 0.52
N HIS A 207 -66.93 -29.66 -0.31
CA HIS A 207 -67.24 -30.11 -1.66
C HIS A 207 -68.34 -31.19 -1.68
N GLN A 208 -68.30 -32.17 -0.77
CA GLN A 208 -69.36 -33.18 -0.65
C GLN A 208 -70.72 -32.58 -0.27
N VAL A 209 -70.75 -31.65 0.69
CA VAL A 209 -71.97 -30.96 1.11
C VAL A 209 -72.56 -30.14 -0.04
N VAL A 210 -71.73 -29.33 -0.72
CA VAL A 210 -72.16 -28.55 -1.89
C VAL A 210 -72.70 -29.45 -2.99
N LYS A 211 -72.01 -30.55 -3.30
CA LYS A 211 -72.48 -31.54 -4.28
C LYS A 211 -73.83 -32.14 -3.90
N LYS A 212 -74.06 -32.43 -2.61
CA LYS A 212 -75.33 -32.97 -2.12
C LYS A 212 -76.47 -31.95 -2.25
N ILE A 213 -76.24 -30.68 -1.90
CA ILE A 213 -77.22 -29.60 -2.04
C ILE A 213 -77.59 -29.37 -3.51
N LEU A 214 -76.61 -29.29 -4.41
CA LEU A 214 -76.85 -29.12 -5.85
C LEU A 214 -77.65 -30.28 -6.46
N ARG A 215 -77.49 -31.50 -5.93
CA ARG A 215 -78.23 -32.69 -6.38
C ARG A 215 -79.67 -32.80 -5.85
N ILE A 216 -80.02 -32.03 -4.82
CA ILE A 216 -81.38 -31.97 -4.25
C ILE A 216 -82.25 -30.93 -4.99
N ASN A 217 -81.61 -29.95 -5.64
CA ASN A 217 -82.29 -28.85 -6.34
C ASN A 217 -82.47 -29.07 -7.85
N GLY A 218 -82.25 -30.28 -8.37
CA GLY A 218 -82.48 -30.67 -9.76
C GLY A 218 -83.22 -31.99 -9.85
#